data_AF-A0A1G3WJU0-F1
#
_entry.id   AF-A0A1G3WJU0-F1
#
_cell.length_a   1.000
_cell.length_b   1.000
_cell.length_c   1.000
_cell.angle_alpha   90.00
_cell.angle_beta   90.00
_cell.angle_gamma   90.00
#
_symmetry.space_group_name_H-M   'P 1'
#
loop_
_entity.id
_entity.type
_entity.pdbx_description
1 polymer ?
#
loop_
_entity_poly.entity_id
_entity_poly.type
_entity_poly.pdbx_seq_one_letter_code
_entity_poly.pdbx_strand_id
1 'polypeptide(L)'
;MNHKENAVQFWDTVFKDSKPLKINPKEVKVENTLDEYLKKIGDTCQDILDVGCGTGTSLMGAKCLGSTMKSGVGFDTSKNAINFAEQTIQLSGITGLSFYNADESFLKTI
;
A
#
# COMPACT_ATOMS: atom_id res chain seq x y z
N MET A 1 28.60 10.00 3.15
CA MET A 1 27.37 9.60 3.88
C MET A 1 26.37 9.13 2.83
N ASN A 2 25.85 7.91 2.93
CA ASN A 2 24.96 7.36 1.91
C ASN A 2 23.52 7.85 2.17
N HIS A 3 23.07 8.85 1.40
CA HIS A 3 21.75 9.46 1.57
C HIS A 3 20.59 8.47 1.41
N LYS A 4 20.77 7.45 0.56
CA LYS A 4 19.74 6.42 0.34
C LYS A 4 19.57 5.54 1.58
N GLU A 5 20.65 5.00 2.12
CA GLU A 5 20.62 4.17 3.33
C GLU A 5 20.02 4.93 4.53
N ASN A 6 20.38 6.21 4.69
CA ASN A 6 19.83 7.05 5.75
C ASN A 6 18.31 7.26 5.59
N ALA A 7 17.81 7.44 4.36
CA ALA A 7 16.38 7.59 4.10
C ALA A 7 15.62 6.29 4.41
N VAL A 8 16.18 5.12 4.05
CA VAL A 8 15.60 3.82 4.39
C VAL A 8 15.52 3.62 5.91
N GLN A 9 16.62 3.88 6.63
CA GLN A 9 16.66 3.77 8.08
C GLN A 9 15.70 4.73 8.78
N PHE A 10 15.55 5.95 8.25
CA PHE A 10 14.58 6.92 8.74
C PHE A 10 13.16 6.36 8.65
N TRP A 11 12.74 5.88 7.47
CA TRP A 11 11.39 5.35 7.28
C TRP A 11 11.13 4.07 8.07
N ASP A 12 12.11 3.17 8.16
CA ASP A 12 12.04 2.03 9.07
C ASP A 12 11.80 2.47 10.52
N THR A 13 12.48 3.53 10.97
CA THR A 13 12.30 4.06 12.32
C THR A 13 10.90 4.68 12.51
N VAL A 14 10.39 5.41 11.50
CA VAL A 14 9.05 6.01 11.54
C VAL A 14 7.96 4.95 11.70
N PHE A 15 8.07 3.82 11.01
CA PHE A 15 7.05 2.76 11.01
C PHE A 15 7.32 1.64 12.03
N LYS A 16 8.37 1.73 12.86
CA LYS A 16 8.79 0.65 13.76
C LYS A 16 7.70 0.18 14.74
N ASP A 17 6.83 1.10 15.17
CA ASP A 17 5.77 0.85 16.15
C ASP A 17 4.38 0.72 15.50
N SER A 18 4.32 0.75 14.16
CA SER A 18 3.08 0.58 13.40
C SER A 18 2.56 -0.84 13.58
N LYS A 19 1.29 -0.97 14.00
CA LYS A 19 0.64 -2.27 14.22
C LYS A 19 -0.40 -2.53 13.15
N PRO A 20 -0.36 -3.69 12.46
CA PRO A 20 -1.37 -4.04 11.46
C PRO A 20 -2.80 -3.93 12.01
N LEU A 21 -3.72 -3.55 11.14
CA LEU A 21 -5.12 -3.35 11.50
C LEU A 21 -6.00 -4.31 10.71
N LYS A 22 -7.15 -4.68 11.28
CA LYS A 22 -8.18 -5.41 10.56
C LYS A 22 -9.17 -4.41 9.96
N ILE A 23 -9.19 -4.34 8.64
CA ILE A 23 -10.14 -3.57 7.85
C ILE A 23 -11.29 -4.50 7.46
N ASN A 24 -12.54 -4.05 7.57
CA ASN A 24 -13.67 -4.70 6.93
C ASN A 24 -13.92 -3.99 5.59
N PRO A 25 -13.60 -4.60 4.42
CA PRO A 25 -13.74 -3.93 3.12
C PRO A 25 -15.16 -3.43 2.84
N LYS A 26 -16.19 -4.07 3.43
CA LYS A 26 -17.60 -3.68 3.26
C LYS A 26 -18.00 -2.41 4.02
N GLU A 27 -17.18 -1.99 4.98
CA GLU A 27 -17.43 -0.80 5.81
C GLU A 27 -16.62 0.41 5.33
N VAL A 28 -15.68 0.21 4.40
CA VAL A 28 -14.89 1.30 3.81
C VAL A 28 -15.81 2.13 2.91
N LYS A 29 -15.87 3.43 3.18
CA LYS A 29 -16.72 4.40 2.48
C LYS A 29 -15.93 5.68 2.22
N VAL A 30 -16.40 6.48 1.28
CA VAL A 30 -15.83 7.79 0.99
C VAL A 30 -16.17 8.75 2.14
N GLU A 31 -15.16 9.23 2.86
CA GLU A 31 -15.33 10.19 3.97
C GLU A 31 -14.68 11.54 3.67
N ASN A 32 -13.74 11.59 2.73
CA ASN A 32 -13.02 12.80 2.36
C ASN A 32 -12.60 12.80 0.87
N THR A 33 -12.01 13.91 0.42
CA THR A 33 -11.58 14.10 -0.97
C THR A 33 -10.48 13.14 -1.42
N LEU A 34 -9.60 12.68 -0.52
CA LEU A 34 -8.61 11.66 -0.89
C LEU A 34 -9.31 10.34 -1.25
N ASP A 35 -10.32 9.93 -0.47
CA ASP A 35 -11.09 8.72 -0.75
C ASP A 35 -11.83 8.80 -2.09
N GLU A 36 -12.32 9.98 -2.48
CA GLU A 36 -12.94 10.20 -3.80
C GLU A 36 -11.95 9.91 -4.93
N TYR A 37 -10.69 10.36 -4.79
CA TYR A 37 -9.65 10.08 -5.78
C TYR A 37 -9.24 8.61 -5.80
N LEU A 38 -9.08 7.98 -4.63
CA LEU A 38 -8.76 6.55 -4.54
C LEU A 38 -9.89 5.70 -5.15
N LYS A 39 -11.15 6.05 -4.86
CA LYS A 39 -12.31 5.43 -5.48
C LYS A 39 -12.27 5.57 -7.00
N LYS A 40 -12.04 6.78 -7.52
CA LYS A 40 -11.96 7.04 -8.96
C LYS A 40 -10.88 6.18 -9.62
N ILE A 41 -9.70 6.06 -9.00
CA ILE A 41 -8.63 5.18 -9.49
C ILE A 41 -9.11 3.72 -9.48
N GLY A 42 -9.66 3.24 -8.37
CA GLY A 42 -10.14 1.86 -8.24
C GLY A 42 -11.35 1.51 -9.13
N ASP A 43 -12.10 2.52 -9.59
CA ASP A 43 -13.20 2.36 -10.56
C ASP A 43 -12.72 2.39 -12.01
N THR A 44 -11.54 2.94 -12.30
CA THR A 44 -11.06 3.17 -13.68
C THR A 44 -9.87 2.31 -14.08
N CYS A 45 -9.10 1.82 -13.12
CA CYS A 45 -7.91 0.99 -13.36
C CYS A 45 -8.16 -0.46 -12.96
N GLN A 46 -7.69 -1.42 -13.77
CA GLN A 46 -7.72 -2.85 -13.42
C GLN A 46 -6.50 -3.26 -12.60
N ASP A 47 -5.34 -2.73 -12.95
CA ASP A 47 -4.05 -3.06 -12.34
C ASP A 47 -3.35 -1.76 -11.92
N ILE A 48 -2.83 -1.72 -10.68
CA ILE A 48 -2.25 -0.50 -10.10
C ILE A 48 -0.85 -0.81 -9.53
N LEU A 49 0.11 0.06 -9.83
CA LEU A 49 1.43 0.08 -9.18
C LEU A 49 1.51 1.29 -8.23
N ASP A 50 1.85 1.05 -6.97
CA ASP A 50 2.02 2.07 -5.94
C ASP A 50 3.50 2.13 -5.51
N VAL A 51 4.21 3.17 -5.95
CA VAL A 51 5.66 3.37 -5.73
C VAL A 51 5.88 4.18 -4.45
N GLY A 52 6.66 3.64 -3.52
CA GLY A 52 6.79 4.24 -2.19
C GLY A 52 5.48 4.14 -1.41
N CYS A 53 4.87 2.94 -1.43
CA CYS A 53 3.52 2.72 -0.95
C CYS A 53 3.37 2.90 0.58
N GLY A 54 4.47 3.03 1.32
CA GLY A 54 4.48 3.06 2.78
C GLY A 54 3.70 1.88 3.35
N THR A 55 2.70 2.17 4.19
CA THR A 55 1.82 1.18 4.82
C THR A 55 0.73 0.62 3.90
N GLY A 56 0.72 1.01 2.61
CA GLY A 56 -0.20 0.49 1.58
C GLY A 56 -1.61 1.10 1.62
N THR A 57 -1.82 2.18 2.38
CA THR A 57 -3.17 2.76 2.61
C THR A 57 -3.85 3.19 1.32
N SER A 58 -3.14 3.85 0.41
CA SER A 58 -3.68 4.32 -0.87
C SER A 58 -4.12 3.15 -1.76
N LEU A 59 -3.26 2.14 -1.93
CA LEU A 59 -3.55 0.96 -2.73
C LEU A 59 -4.71 0.13 -2.15
N MET A 60 -4.76 -0.05 -0.82
CA MET A 60 -5.88 -0.70 -0.13
C MET A 60 -7.17 0.11 -0.27
N GLY A 61 -7.11 1.44 -0.15
CA GLY A 61 -8.26 2.32 -0.33
C GLY A 61 -8.84 2.23 -1.73
N ALA A 62 -7.99 2.26 -2.77
CA ALA A 62 -8.43 2.06 -4.16
C ALA A 62 -9.10 0.68 -4.34
N LYS A 63 -8.54 -0.38 -3.74
CA LYS A 63 -9.11 -1.73 -3.83
C LYS A 63 -10.46 -1.88 -3.13
N CYS A 64 -10.64 -1.23 -1.97
CA CYS A 64 -11.86 -1.35 -1.17
C CYS A 64 -12.98 -0.42 -1.65
N LEU A 65 -12.65 0.78 -2.14
CA LEU A 65 -13.63 1.78 -2.58
C LEU A 65 -14.03 1.63 -4.05
N GLY A 66 -13.12 1.11 -4.88
CA GLY A 66 -13.30 0.91 -6.30
C GLY A 66 -13.96 -0.42 -6.65
N SER A 67 -14.54 -0.49 -7.85
CA SER A 67 -15.26 -1.68 -8.34
C SER A 67 -14.57 -2.40 -9.51
N THR A 68 -13.56 -1.77 -10.13
CA THR A 68 -12.90 -2.29 -11.35
C THR A 68 -11.55 -2.95 -11.05
N MET A 69 -10.86 -2.50 -10.01
CA MET A 69 -9.52 -2.97 -9.65
C MET A 69 -9.48 -4.48 -9.38
N LYS A 70 -8.65 -5.19 -10.15
CA LYS A 70 -8.37 -6.61 -10.02
C LYS A 70 -7.13 -6.84 -9.18
N SER A 71 -6.02 -6.24 -9.58
CA SER A 71 -4.72 -6.45 -8.94
C SER A 71 -4.01 -5.15 -8.56
N GLY A 72 -3.11 -5.23 -7.58
CA GLY A 72 -2.28 -4.10 -7.18
C GLY A 72 -0.95 -4.56 -6.60
N VAL A 73 0.12 -3.86 -6.96
CA VAL A 73 1.47 -4.08 -6.43
C VAL A 73 1.93 -2.78 -5.77
N GLY A 74 2.29 -2.85 -4.49
CA GLY A 74 2.96 -1.77 -3.78
C GLY A 74 4.40 -2.15 -3.46
N PHE A 75 5.34 -1.21 -3.54
CA PHE A 75 6.67 -1.43 -2.98
C PHE A 75 7.20 -0.20 -2.26
N ASP A 76 7.96 -0.46 -1.20
CA ASP A 76 8.59 0.56 -0.38
C ASP A 76 9.91 0.03 0.21
N THR A 77 10.86 0.93 0.39
CA THR A 77 12.15 0.60 0.99
C THR A 77 12.05 0.29 2.48
N SER A 78 10.99 0.72 3.18
CA SER A 78 10.80 0.40 4.59
C SER A 78 10.22 -0.99 4.80
N LYS A 79 10.98 -1.86 5.47
CA LYS A 79 10.53 -3.21 5.83
C LYS A 79 9.38 -3.18 6.83
N ASN A 80 9.38 -2.18 7.73
CA ASN A 80 8.34 -2.06 8.75
C ASN A 80 7.00 -1.63 8.14
N ALA A 81 7.04 -0.74 7.15
CA ALA A 81 5.85 -0.32 6.41
C ALA A 81 5.26 -1.47 5.58
N ILE A 82 6.11 -2.23 4.89
CA ILE A 82 5.68 -3.39 4.09
C ILE A 82 5.12 -4.51 4.97
N ASN A 83 5.79 -4.83 6.08
CA ASN A 83 5.29 -5.81 7.04
C ASN A 83 3.90 -5.40 7.61
N PHE A 84 3.70 -4.10 7.87
CA PHE A 84 2.37 -3.60 8.24
C PHE A 84 1.34 -3.85 7.12
N ALA A 85 1.67 -3.52 5.87
CA ALA A 85 0.76 -3.63 4.74
C ALA A 85 0.35 -5.09 4.47
N GLU A 86 1.34 -5.99 4.40
CA GLU A 86 1.12 -7.43 4.18
C GLU A 86 0.26 -8.05 5.27
N GLN A 87 0.56 -7.78 6.55
CA GLN A 87 -0.24 -8.31 7.65
C GLN A 87 -1.65 -7.71 7.67
N THR A 88 -1.80 -6.43 7.35
CA THR A 88 -3.11 -5.77 7.27
C THR A 88 -3.99 -6.42 6.22
N ILE A 89 -3.50 -6.68 5.00
CA ILE A 89 -4.32 -7.33 3.96
C ILE A 89 -4.68 -8.77 4.33
N GLN A 90 -3.77 -9.51 4.99
CA GLN A 90 -4.04 -10.86 5.47
C GLN A 90 -5.12 -10.88 6.55
N LEU A 91 -5.02 -10.02 7.57
CA LEU A 91 -6.02 -9.90 8.65
C LEU A 91 -7.39 -9.45 8.14
N SER A 92 -7.39 -8.64 7.08
CA SER A 92 -8.60 -8.05 6.48
C SER A 92 -9.24 -8.92 5.40
N GLY A 93 -8.57 -9.99 4.96
CA GLY A 93 -9.02 -10.82 3.84
C GLY A 93 -9.07 -10.05 2.51
N ILE A 94 -8.25 -9.01 2.34
CA ILE A 94 -8.15 -8.24 1.10
C ILE A 94 -7.28 -9.05 0.13
N THR A 95 -7.83 -9.39 -1.03
CA THR A 95 -7.16 -10.21 -2.05
C THR A 95 -6.78 -9.37 -3.27
N GLY A 96 -5.83 -9.88 -4.05
CA GLY A 96 -5.34 -9.21 -5.27
C GLY A 96 -4.33 -8.09 -5.02
N LEU A 97 -3.85 -7.91 -3.80
CA LEU A 97 -2.76 -6.97 -3.48
C LEU A 97 -1.49 -7.73 -3.10
N SER A 98 -0.33 -7.19 -3.47
CA SER A 98 0.98 -7.69 -3.07
C SER A 98 1.90 -6.52 -2.71
N PHE A 99 2.69 -6.68 -1.66
CA PHE A 99 3.59 -5.64 -1.16
C PHE A 99 5.02 -6.17 -1.12
N TYR A 100 5.99 -5.35 -1.53
CA TYR A 100 7.38 -5.76 -1.62
C TYR A 100 8.29 -4.77 -0.90
N ASN A 101 9.19 -5.28 -0.05
CA ASN A 101 10.27 -4.47 0.49
C ASN A 101 11.37 -4.35 -0.56
N ALA A 102 11.34 -3.27 -1.32
CA ALA A 102 12.24 -3.05 -2.44
C ALA A 102 12.46 -1.56 -2.70
N ASP A 103 13.50 -1.25 -3.47
CA ASP A 103 13.79 0.09 -3.95
C ASP A 103 13.38 0.24 -5.42
N GLU A 104 13.76 1.35 -6.05
CA GLU A 104 13.44 1.64 -7.45
C GLU A 104 13.95 0.58 -8.45
N SER A 105 14.92 -0.26 -8.07
CA SER A 105 15.38 -1.35 -8.92
C SER A 105 14.31 -2.41 -9.18
N PHE A 106 13.29 -2.50 -8.32
CA PHE A 106 12.13 -3.38 -8.49
C PHE A 106 11.35 -3.09 -9.77
N LEU A 107 11.38 -1.85 -10.27
CA LEU A 107 10.73 -1.50 -11.54
C LEU A 107 11.30 -2.27 -12.74
N LYS A 108 12.47 -2.91 -12.60
CA LYS A 108 13.07 -3.76 -13.65
C LYS A 108 12.53 -5.19 -13.65
N THR A 109 11.74 -5.58 -12.65
CA THR A 109 11.23 -6.95 -12.49
C THR A 109 9.74 -7.09 -12.82
N ILE A 110 9.08 -5.98 -13.15
CA ILE A 110 7.64 -5.90 -13.46
C ILE A 110 7.40 -5.68 -14.96
#